data_AF-A0A3C0PG33-F1
#
_entry.id   AF-A0A3C0PG33-F1
#
_cell.length_a   1.000
_cell.length_b   1.000
_cell.length_c   1.000
_cell.angle_alpha   90.00
_cell.angle_beta   90.00
_cell.angle_gamma   90.00
#
_symmetry.space_group_name_H-M   'P 1'
#
loop_
_entity.id
_entity.type
_entity.pdbx_description
1 polymer ?
#
loop_
_entity_poly.entity_id
_entity_poly.type
_entity_poly.pdbx_seq_one_letter_code
_entity_poly.pdbx_strand_id
1 'polypeptide(L)'
;MVKMDNTQFIQIAQVLNQLAYFFQNKNDIPIKFAYGLKRNLGLVNAAATVLDNKMQFPPSAFPDEFEKSEFERRETCIKYAEVDDKGGPVIENGKYKLIEDKIPEFNAEMQVLVDKYPNIKKEREDHESFQKELLSSAAPEIEFYKIKISCFPAYGITLEQLDILTPIIDDTPEEQRLVKLFN
;
A
#
# COMPACT_ATOMS: atom_id res chain seq x y z
N MET A 1 7.59 20.05 14.53
CA MET A 1 7.76 19.34 13.25
C MET A 1 7.81 17.84 13.53
N VAL A 2 6.97 17.05 12.85
CA VAL A 2 6.95 15.59 13.02
C VAL A 2 7.97 15.00 12.04
N LYS A 3 8.99 14.32 12.54
CA LYS A 3 9.87 13.50 11.69
C LYS A 3 9.11 12.24 11.32
N MET A 4 8.96 11.98 10.03
CA MET A 4 8.33 10.76 9.52
C MET A 4 9.16 10.16 8.40
N ASP A 5 9.07 8.85 8.23
CA ASP A 5 9.62 8.16 7.06
C ASP A 5 8.63 8.16 5.90
N ASN A 6 9.09 7.76 4.71
CA ASN A 6 8.25 7.70 3.53
C ASN A 6 7.09 6.71 3.67
N THR A 7 7.21 5.68 4.52
CA THR A 7 6.12 4.73 4.80
C THR A 7 4.94 5.43 5.49
N GLN A 8 5.22 6.13 6.59
CA GLN A 8 4.24 6.92 7.33
C GLN A 8 3.62 8.01 6.44
N PHE A 9 4.45 8.67 5.63
CA PHE A 9 4.00 9.69 4.68
C PHE A 9 2.99 9.13 3.66
N ILE A 10 3.30 7.99 3.04
CA ILE A 10 2.43 7.30 2.09
C ILE A 10 1.12 6.87 2.76
N GLN A 11 1.18 6.32 3.97
CA GLN A 11 -0.01 5.93 4.74
C GLN A 11 -0.94 7.11 5.00
N ILE A 12 -0.40 8.27 5.40
CA ILE A 12 -1.18 9.49 5.57
C ILE A 12 -1.84 9.89 4.25
N ALA A 13 -1.09 9.90 3.14
CA ALA A 13 -1.62 10.23 1.83
C ALA A 13 -2.75 9.27 1.40
N GLN A 14 -2.59 7.97 1.62
CA GLN A 14 -3.59 6.95 1.31
C GLN A 14 -4.86 7.16 2.13
N VAL A 15 -4.76 7.34 3.44
CA VAL A 15 -5.91 7.59 4.31
C VAL A 15 -6.63 8.87 3.89
N LEU A 16 -5.91 9.96 3.64
CA LEU A 16 -6.52 11.21 3.18
C LEU A 16 -7.28 11.03 1.84
N ASN A 17 -6.74 10.27 0.89
CA ASN A 17 -7.42 9.98 -0.37
C ASN A 17 -8.66 9.10 -0.17
N GLN A 18 -8.58 8.06 0.67
CA GLN A 18 -9.72 7.22 1.03
C GLN A 18 -10.85 8.04 1.67
N LEU A 19 -10.51 8.91 2.61
CA LEU A 19 -11.48 9.79 3.27
C LEU A 19 -12.10 10.77 2.27
N ALA A 20 -11.31 11.41 1.41
CA ALA A 20 -11.85 12.31 0.40
C ALA A 20 -12.79 11.62 -0.58
N TYR A 21 -12.49 10.38 -0.97
CA TYR A 21 -13.40 9.56 -1.78
C TYR A 21 -14.68 9.22 -1.02
N PHE A 22 -14.57 8.72 0.22
CA PHE A 22 -15.72 8.33 1.04
C PHE A 22 -16.67 9.49 1.35
N PHE A 23 -16.11 10.69 1.52
CA PHE A 23 -16.82 11.92 1.83
C PHE A 23 -17.20 12.72 0.58
N GLN A 24 -16.88 12.22 -0.61
CA GLN A 24 -17.26 12.87 -1.85
C GLN A 24 -18.79 12.99 -1.96
N ASN A 25 -19.28 14.20 -2.22
CA ASN A 25 -20.71 14.53 -2.36
C ASN A 25 -21.58 14.35 -1.10
N LYS A 26 -21.00 14.19 0.08
CA LYS A 26 -21.77 14.21 1.34
C LYS A 26 -21.91 15.64 1.84
N ASN A 27 -23.13 16.01 2.24
CA ASN A 27 -23.47 17.38 2.65
C ASN A 27 -23.43 17.59 4.17
N ASP A 28 -23.28 16.52 4.94
CA ASP A 28 -23.33 16.48 6.40
C ASP A 28 -21.93 16.47 7.05
N ILE A 29 -20.88 16.73 6.28
CA ILE A 29 -19.51 16.77 6.77
C ILE A 29 -19.21 18.13 7.42
N PRO A 30 -18.57 18.17 8.60
CA PRO A 30 -18.12 19.42 9.19
C PRO A 30 -17.19 20.21 8.24
N ILE A 31 -17.54 21.48 7.98
CA ILE A 31 -16.82 22.34 7.03
C ILE A 31 -15.32 22.43 7.35
N LYS A 32 -14.96 22.49 8.64
CA LYS A 32 -13.56 22.57 9.09
C LYS A 32 -12.77 21.30 8.75
N PHE A 33 -13.39 20.12 8.87
CA PHE A 33 -12.77 18.86 8.48
C PHE A 33 -12.64 18.77 6.96
N ALA A 34 -13.69 19.09 6.19
CA ALA A 34 -13.62 19.10 4.73
C ALA A 34 -12.53 20.05 4.21
N TYR A 35 -12.40 21.23 4.81
CA TYR A 35 -11.33 22.18 4.50
C TYR A 35 -9.94 21.61 4.83
N GLY A 36 -9.75 21.07 6.04
CA GLY A 36 -8.48 20.51 6.47
C GLY A 36 -8.05 19.28 5.65
N LEU A 37 -9.00 18.40 5.33
CA LEU A 37 -8.80 17.25 4.45
C LEU A 37 -8.31 17.69 3.07
N LYS A 38 -9.00 18.65 2.44
CA LYS A 38 -8.60 19.20 1.13
C LYS A 38 -7.24 19.87 1.17
N ARG A 39 -6.93 20.63 2.23
CA ARG A 39 -5.65 21.32 2.39
C ARG A 39 -4.51 20.32 2.56
N ASN A 40 -4.67 19.31 3.42
CA ASN A 40 -3.64 18.29 3.64
C ASN A 40 -3.42 17.41 2.41
N LEU A 41 -4.48 17.08 1.65
CA LEU A 41 -4.33 16.42 0.35
C LEU A 41 -3.47 17.20 -0.63
N GLY A 42 -3.66 18.53 -0.69
CA GLY A 42 -2.83 19.40 -1.52
C GLY A 42 -1.34 19.38 -1.14
N LEU A 43 -1.01 19.10 0.13
CA LEU A 43 0.38 19.00 0.59
C LEU A 43 1.01 17.65 0.23
N VAL A 44 0.25 16.56 0.32
CA VAL A 44 0.81 15.20 0.19
C VAL A 44 0.76 14.62 -1.21
N ASN A 45 -0.25 14.97 -2.02
CA ASN A 45 -0.53 14.23 -3.26
C ASN A 45 0.63 14.29 -4.26
N ALA A 46 1.27 15.45 -4.46
CA ALA A 46 2.37 15.54 -5.42
C ALA A 46 3.56 14.66 -5.04
N ALA A 47 3.99 14.71 -3.77
CA ALA A 47 5.10 13.90 -3.29
C ALA A 47 4.74 12.42 -3.20
N ALA A 48 3.51 12.08 -2.80
CA ALA A 48 3.02 10.71 -2.76
C ALA A 48 3.00 10.09 -4.16
N THR A 49 2.52 10.82 -5.18
CA THR A 49 2.57 10.35 -6.58
C THR A 49 4.00 10.14 -7.08
N VAL A 50 4.94 11.03 -6.71
CA VAL A 50 6.36 10.84 -7.08
C VAL A 50 6.95 9.59 -6.43
N LEU A 51 6.66 9.35 -5.15
CA LEU A 51 7.10 8.14 -4.46
C LEU A 51 6.45 6.89 -5.06
N ASP A 52 5.16 6.93 -5.35
CA ASP A 52 4.43 5.81 -5.96
C ASP A 52 5.01 5.46 -7.33
N ASN A 53 5.29 6.45 -8.17
CA ASN A 53 5.95 6.26 -9.46
C ASN A 53 7.37 5.67 -9.31
N LYS A 54 8.11 6.02 -8.25
CA LYS A 54 9.43 5.42 -7.97
C LYS A 54 9.33 4.00 -7.46
N MET A 55 8.24 3.63 -6.77
CA MET A 55 8.02 2.27 -6.30
C MET A 55 7.61 1.31 -7.42
N GLN A 56 7.07 1.82 -8.54
CA GLN A 56 6.75 1.00 -9.70
C GLN A 56 8.00 0.31 -10.26
N PHE A 57 7.85 -0.94 -10.67
CA PHE A 57 8.94 -1.66 -11.33
C PHE A 57 9.30 -0.96 -12.64
N PRO A 58 10.57 -0.55 -12.83
CA PRO A 58 11.01 -0.06 -14.12
C PRO A 58 10.94 -1.19 -15.16
N PRO A 59 10.87 -0.86 -16.46
CA PRO A 59 11.04 -1.85 -17.52
C PRO A 59 12.34 -2.63 -17.30
N SER A 60 12.26 -3.97 -17.39
CA SER A 60 13.44 -4.84 -17.24
C SER A 60 14.49 -4.51 -18.32
N ALA A 61 15.77 -4.55 -17.94
CA ALA A 61 16.87 -4.48 -18.91
C ALA A 61 16.99 -5.77 -19.75
N PHE A 62 16.28 -6.83 -19.36
CA PHE A 62 16.23 -8.13 -20.02
C PHE A 62 14.78 -8.51 -20.40
N PRO A 63 14.12 -7.75 -21.28
CA PRO A 63 12.69 -7.92 -21.56
C PRO A 63 12.32 -9.34 -22.02
N ASP A 64 13.14 -9.96 -22.86
CA ASP A 64 12.90 -11.32 -23.36
C ASP A 64 13.06 -12.39 -22.25
N GLU A 65 14.03 -12.22 -21.36
CA GLU A 65 14.20 -13.12 -20.21
C GLU A 65 13.07 -12.92 -19.21
N PHE A 66 12.65 -11.67 -18.99
CA PHE A 66 11.55 -11.34 -18.12
C PHE A 66 10.26 -11.99 -18.61
N GLU A 67 9.91 -11.81 -19.89
CA GLU A 67 8.70 -12.40 -20.48
C GLU A 67 8.71 -13.93 -20.37
N LYS A 68 9.84 -14.58 -20.69
CA LYS A 68 9.99 -16.04 -20.53
C LYS A 68 9.85 -16.47 -19.07
N SER A 69 10.47 -15.75 -18.15
CA SER A 69 10.39 -16.07 -16.71
C SER A 69 8.96 -15.93 -16.17
N GLU A 70 8.23 -14.91 -16.60
CA GLU A 70 6.83 -14.69 -16.21
C GLU A 70 5.89 -15.71 -16.84
N PHE A 71 6.17 -16.14 -18.07
CA PHE A 71 5.45 -17.23 -18.71
C PHE A 71 5.65 -18.55 -17.96
N GLU A 72 6.89 -18.96 -17.71
CA GLU A 72 7.19 -20.22 -17.00
C GLU A 72 6.69 -20.22 -15.55
N ARG A 73 6.76 -19.06 -14.88
CA ARG A 73 6.18 -18.86 -13.54
C ARG A 73 4.67 -19.06 -13.57
N ARG A 74 3.97 -18.51 -14.57
CA ARG A 74 2.53 -18.68 -14.73
C ARG A 74 2.16 -20.15 -14.97
N GLU A 75 2.86 -20.82 -15.88
CA GLU A 75 2.63 -22.25 -16.16
C GLU A 75 2.82 -23.10 -14.91
N THR A 76 3.83 -22.79 -14.09
CA THR A 76 4.06 -23.48 -12.82
C THR A 76 2.90 -23.23 -11.84
N CYS A 77 2.43 -21.99 -11.72
CA CYS A 77 1.25 -21.71 -10.88
C CYS A 77 0.00 -22.47 -11.36
N ILE A 78 -0.23 -22.56 -12.68
CA ILE A 78 -1.37 -23.29 -13.25
C ILE A 78 -1.23 -24.79 -12.98
N LYS A 79 -0.04 -25.36 -13.18
CA LYS A 79 0.27 -26.79 -12.96
C LYS A 79 -0.05 -27.25 -11.53
N TYR A 80 0.16 -26.38 -10.54
CA TYR A 80 -0.07 -26.67 -9.13
C TYR A 80 -1.33 -26.01 -8.57
N ALA A 81 -2.18 -25.45 -9.43
CA ALA A 81 -3.47 -24.90 -9.00
C ALA A 81 -4.52 -26.01 -8.86
N GLU A 82 -5.44 -25.84 -7.92
CA GLU A 82 -6.71 -26.56 -7.93
C GLU A 82 -7.45 -26.27 -9.25
N VAL A 83 -8.17 -27.27 -9.75
CA VAL A 83 -8.99 -27.13 -10.96
C VAL A 83 -10.47 -27.08 -10.61
N ASP A 84 -11.23 -26.28 -11.35
CA ASP A 84 -12.68 -26.22 -11.28
C ASP A 84 -13.34 -27.40 -12.02
N ASP A 85 -14.67 -27.47 -11.97
CA ASP A 85 -15.46 -28.53 -12.64
C ASP A 85 -15.32 -28.55 -14.17
N LYS A 86 -14.68 -27.51 -14.75
CA LYS A 86 -14.41 -27.40 -16.20
C LYS A 86 -12.94 -27.67 -16.54
N GLY A 87 -12.12 -28.02 -15.54
CA GLY A 87 -10.69 -28.28 -15.70
C GLY A 87 -9.82 -27.02 -15.80
N GLY A 88 -10.37 -25.84 -15.51
CA GLY A 88 -9.63 -24.57 -15.43
C GLY A 88 -9.08 -24.30 -14.04
N PRO A 89 -8.00 -23.51 -13.87
CA PRO A 89 -7.42 -23.24 -12.56
C PRO A 89 -8.33 -22.35 -11.71
N VAL A 90 -8.49 -22.69 -10.43
CA VAL A 90 -9.24 -21.90 -9.44
C VAL A 90 -8.43 -20.66 -9.06
N ILE A 91 -9.06 -19.48 -9.14
CA ILE A 91 -8.46 -18.20 -8.78
C ILE A 91 -9.26 -17.58 -7.62
N GLU A 92 -8.61 -17.36 -6.49
CA GLU A 92 -9.18 -16.69 -5.32
C GLU A 92 -8.36 -15.45 -4.98
N ASN A 93 -9.03 -14.30 -4.82
CA ASN A 93 -8.38 -13.01 -4.51
C ASN A 93 -7.24 -12.64 -5.49
N GLY A 94 -7.41 -12.95 -6.78
CA GLY A 94 -6.42 -12.69 -7.82
C GLY A 94 -5.19 -13.60 -7.77
N LYS A 95 -5.22 -14.69 -6.99
CA LYS A 95 -4.13 -15.67 -6.89
C LYS A 95 -4.64 -17.06 -7.25
N TYR A 96 -3.77 -17.87 -7.85
CA TYR A 96 -4.05 -19.29 -8.05
C TYR A 96 -4.17 -19.99 -6.70
N LYS A 97 -5.27 -20.71 -6.50
CA LYS A 97 -5.44 -21.54 -5.32
C LYS A 97 -4.60 -22.80 -5.51
N LEU A 98 -3.50 -22.92 -4.75
CA LEU A 98 -2.57 -24.03 -4.89
C LEU A 98 -3.08 -25.28 -4.18
N ILE A 99 -2.79 -26.45 -4.75
CA ILE A 99 -3.09 -27.74 -4.12
C ILE A 99 -2.18 -27.90 -2.88
N GLU A 100 -2.78 -27.99 -1.69
CA GLU A 100 -2.05 -27.91 -0.41
C GLU A 100 -0.92 -28.96 -0.25
N ASP A 101 -1.17 -30.19 -0.68
CA ASP A 101 -0.21 -31.29 -0.59
C ASP A 101 0.96 -31.16 -1.59
N LYS A 102 0.84 -30.26 -2.58
CA LYS A 102 1.86 -30.00 -3.61
C LYS A 102 2.66 -28.72 -3.40
N ILE A 103 2.41 -28.00 -2.31
CA ILE A 103 3.17 -26.79 -1.96
C ILE A 103 4.69 -27.05 -1.88
N PRO A 104 5.18 -28.17 -1.30
CA PRO A 104 6.62 -28.44 -1.27
C PRO A 104 7.24 -28.57 -2.68
N GLU A 105 6.60 -29.30 -3.58
CA GLU A 105 7.05 -29.48 -4.97
C GLU A 105 6.97 -28.17 -5.76
N PHE A 106 5.88 -27.42 -5.58
CA PHE A 106 5.73 -26.08 -6.15
C PHE A 106 6.88 -25.16 -5.75
N ASN A 107 7.21 -25.10 -4.46
CA ASN A 107 8.30 -24.26 -3.95
C ASN A 107 9.66 -24.68 -4.52
N ALA A 108 9.90 -25.99 -4.66
CA ALA A 108 11.14 -26.50 -5.26
C ALA A 108 11.25 -26.12 -6.75
N GLU A 109 10.17 -26.26 -7.53
CA GLU A 109 10.16 -25.90 -8.96
C GLU A 109 10.27 -24.38 -9.16
N MET A 110 9.61 -23.59 -8.31
CA MET A 110 9.77 -22.14 -8.27
C MET A 110 11.22 -21.72 -7.99
N GLN A 111 11.90 -22.40 -7.07
CA GLN A 111 13.31 -22.11 -6.79
C GLN A 111 14.20 -22.42 -8.00
N VAL A 112 13.96 -23.54 -8.69
CA VAL A 112 14.67 -23.88 -9.93
C VAL A 112 14.46 -22.80 -11.00
N LEU A 113 13.23 -22.30 -11.16
CA LEU A 113 12.94 -21.20 -12.08
C LEU A 113 13.69 -19.91 -11.69
N VAL A 114 13.71 -19.55 -10.41
CA VAL A 114 14.45 -18.38 -9.92
C VAL A 114 15.94 -18.49 -10.26
N ASP A 115 16.54 -19.66 -10.07
CA ASP A 115 17.96 -19.87 -10.33
C ASP A 115 18.28 -20.01 -11.84
N LYS A 116 17.28 -20.34 -12.68
CA LYS A 116 17.38 -20.35 -14.15
C LYS A 116 17.49 -18.95 -14.74
N TYR A 117 16.92 -17.92 -14.10
CA TYR A 117 16.91 -16.53 -14.56
C TYR A 117 17.66 -15.59 -13.60
N PRO A 118 19.00 -15.73 -13.46
CA PRO A 118 19.78 -14.99 -12.46
C PRO A 118 19.76 -13.46 -12.68
N ASN A 119 19.64 -12.99 -13.92
CA ASN A 119 19.53 -11.56 -14.23
C ASN A 119 18.21 -10.98 -13.71
N ILE A 120 17.10 -11.67 -13.95
CA ILE A 120 15.77 -11.27 -13.47
C ILE A 120 15.70 -11.34 -11.94
N LYS A 121 16.28 -12.39 -11.34
CA LYS A 121 16.43 -12.51 -9.89
C LYS A 121 17.14 -11.29 -9.31
N LYS A 122 18.31 -10.94 -9.87
CA LYS A 122 19.09 -9.79 -9.43
C LYS A 122 18.32 -8.47 -9.59
N GLU A 123 17.66 -8.24 -10.73
CA GLU A 123 16.84 -7.02 -10.92
C GLU A 123 15.75 -6.88 -9.87
N ARG A 124 15.10 -7.98 -9.48
CA ARG A 124 14.10 -7.98 -8.40
C ARG A 124 14.72 -7.67 -7.05
N GLU A 125 15.83 -8.31 -6.71
CA GLU A 125 16.56 -8.07 -5.46
C GLU A 125 17.04 -6.62 -5.36
N ASP A 126 17.58 -6.07 -6.45
CA ASP A 126 18.01 -4.66 -6.54
C ASP A 126 16.81 -3.71 -6.36
N HIS A 127 15.67 -4.01 -6.99
CA HIS A 127 14.44 -3.21 -6.84
C HIS A 127 13.84 -3.29 -5.44
N GLU A 128 13.79 -4.48 -4.82
CA GLU A 128 13.33 -4.67 -3.45
C GLU A 128 14.20 -3.90 -2.45
N SER A 129 15.52 -3.95 -2.64
CA SER A 129 16.48 -3.18 -1.85
C SER A 129 16.24 -1.68 -1.99
N PHE A 130 16.08 -1.20 -3.24
CA PHE A 130 15.77 0.20 -3.53
C PHE A 130 14.45 0.64 -2.88
N GLN A 131 13.38 -0.16 -2.99
CA GLN A 131 12.10 0.14 -2.35
C GLN A 131 12.24 0.25 -0.83
N LYS A 132 12.97 -0.68 -0.20
CA LYS A 132 13.20 -0.66 1.24
C LYS A 132 13.98 0.57 1.69
N GLU A 133 15.02 0.96 0.94
CA GLU A 133 15.78 2.18 1.20
C GLU A 133 14.89 3.42 1.03
N LEU A 134 14.12 3.50 -0.06
CA LEU A 134 13.22 4.60 -0.32
C LEU A 134 12.17 4.75 0.80
N LEU A 135 11.56 3.65 1.24
CA LEU A 135 10.51 3.66 2.26
C LEU A 135 11.01 3.98 3.68
N SER A 136 12.27 3.63 3.98
CA SER A 136 12.91 3.93 5.27
C SER A 136 13.62 5.29 5.30
N SER A 137 13.79 5.93 4.14
CA SER A 137 14.33 7.28 4.05
C SER A 137 13.39 8.32 4.68
N ALA A 138 13.99 9.41 5.16
CA ALA A 138 13.23 10.53 5.70
C ALA A 138 12.28 11.10 4.64
N ALA A 139 11.02 11.28 5.02
CA ALA A 139 10.02 11.92 4.18
C ALA A 139 10.28 13.43 4.05
N PRO A 140 9.66 14.10 3.07
CA PRO A 140 9.65 15.55 3.02
C PRO A 140 9.14 16.16 4.34
N GLU A 141 9.78 17.22 4.81
CA GLU A 141 9.31 17.96 5.97
C GLU A 141 8.02 18.70 5.62
N ILE A 142 6.87 18.16 6.05
CA ILE A 142 5.56 18.74 5.82
C ILE A 142 4.97 19.27 7.13
N GLU A 143 4.57 20.53 7.10
CA GLU A 143 3.72 21.12 8.14
C GLU A 143 2.25 20.90 7.77
N PHE A 144 1.65 19.88 8.36
CA PHE A 144 0.23 19.58 8.16
C PHE A 144 -0.68 20.64 8.76
N TYR A 145 -1.79 20.92 8.07
CA TYR A 145 -2.88 21.70 8.63
C TYR A 145 -3.55 20.88 9.75
N LYS A 146 -3.56 21.47 10.95
CA LYS A 146 -4.05 20.84 12.17
C LYS A 146 -5.58 20.94 12.27
N ILE A 147 -6.23 19.83 12.59
CA ILE A 147 -7.69 19.70 12.71
C ILE A 147 -8.02 19.17 14.10
N LYS A 148 -8.87 19.87 14.86
CA LYS A 148 -9.36 19.39 16.16
C LYS A 148 -10.19 18.12 16.01
N ILE A 149 -10.11 17.16 16.94
CA ILE A 149 -10.89 15.91 16.83
C ILE A 149 -12.40 16.18 16.78
N SER A 150 -12.85 17.21 17.51
CA SER A 150 -14.26 17.64 17.54
C SER A 150 -14.81 18.10 16.19
N CYS A 151 -13.93 18.35 15.21
CA CYS A 151 -14.31 18.65 13.84
C CYS A 151 -14.41 17.41 12.96
N PHE A 152 -13.91 16.25 13.38
CA PHE A 152 -14.01 15.02 12.61
C PHE A 152 -15.47 14.52 12.59
N PRO A 153 -15.93 13.92 11.48
CA PRO A 153 -17.24 13.29 11.42
C PRO A 153 -17.31 12.09 12.37
N ALA A 154 -18.47 11.87 12.99
CA ALA A 154 -18.70 10.79 13.96
C ALA A 154 -18.75 9.39 13.32
N TYR A 155 -18.67 9.30 11.99
CA TYR A 155 -18.78 8.05 11.24
C TYR A 155 -17.81 8.06 10.05
N GLY A 156 -17.55 6.87 9.50
CA GLY A 156 -16.79 6.74 8.26
C GLY A 156 -15.27 6.92 8.40
N ILE A 157 -14.77 6.96 9.63
CA ILE A 157 -13.34 6.98 9.95
C ILE A 157 -13.09 5.89 10.98
N THR A 158 -12.16 4.99 10.68
CA THR A 158 -11.79 3.90 11.60
C THR A 158 -10.75 4.37 12.61
N LEU A 159 -10.58 3.62 13.71
CA LEU A 159 -9.54 3.91 14.71
C LEU A 159 -8.12 3.84 14.10
N GLU A 160 -7.86 2.89 13.22
CA GLU A 160 -6.59 2.79 12.50
C GLU A 160 -6.32 4.03 11.65
N GLN A 161 -7.33 4.53 10.94
CA GLN A 161 -7.21 5.77 10.17
C GLN A 161 -6.95 6.98 11.08
N LEU A 162 -7.58 7.05 12.25
CA LEU A 162 -7.31 8.12 13.22
C LEU A 162 -5.89 8.06 13.77
N ASP A 163 -5.38 6.87 14.11
CA ASP A 163 -4.01 6.69 14.59
C ASP A 163 -2.99 7.14 13.51
N ILE A 164 -3.23 6.80 12.23
CA ILE A 164 -2.40 7.27 11.10
C ILE A 164 -2.46 8.81 10.97
N LEU A 165 -3.63 9.42 11.21
CA LEU A 165 -3.83 10.87 11.11
C LEU A 165 -3.39 11.65 12.35
N THR A 166 -2.79 11.02 13.36
CA THR A 166 -2.24 11.70 14.55
C THR A 166 -1.38 12.94 14.21
N PRO A 167 -0.53 12.94 13.16
CA PRO A 167 0.23 14.14 12.76
C PRO A 167 -0.63 15.31 12.29
N ILE A 168 -1.91 15.10 11.98
CA ILE A 168 -2.88 16.11 11.52
C ILE A 168 -3.82 16.56 12.66
N ILE A 169 -3.95 15.79 13.72
CA ILE A 169 -4.87 16.12 14.83
C ILE A 169 -4.27 17.24 15.71
N ASP A 170 -5.11 18.20 16.10
CA ASP A 170 -4.78 19.42 16.87
C ASP A 170 -5.22 19.34 18.34
N ASP A 171 -5.11 18.16 18.94
CA ASP A 171 -5.60 17.91 20.29
C ASP A 171 -4.45 17.64 21.24
N THR A 172 -4.66 17.97 22.51
CA THR A 172 -3.72 17.64 23.59
C THR A 172 -3.59 16.12 23.77
N PRO A 173 -2.46 15.61 24.31
CA PRO A 173 -2.30 14.17 24.56
C PRO A 173 -3.39 13.55 25.46
N GLU A 174 -4.04 14.33 26.32
CA GLU A 174 -5.17 13.90 27.15
C GLU A 174 -6.47 13.75 26.33
N GLU A 175 -6.78 14.70 25.45
CA GLU A 175 -7.93 14.64 24.55
C GLU A 175 -7.82 13.46 23.57
N GLN A 176 -6.60 13.16 23.08
CA GLN A 176 -6.32 11.98 22.25
C GLN A 176 -6.53 10.65 22.98
N ARG A 177 -6.28 10.58 24.29
CA ARG A 177 -6.53 9.37 25.11
C ARG A 177 -8.01 9.14 25.37
N LEU A 178 -8.80 10.20 25.52
CA LEU A 178 -10.24 10.09 25.76
C LEU A 178 -10.98 9.51 24.53
N VAL A 179 -10.52 9.79 23.31
CA VAL A 179 -11.07 9.19 22.08
C VAL A 179 -10.91 7.67 22.05
N LYS A 180 -9.87 7.11 22.70
CA LYS A 180 -9.66 5.66 22.85
C LYS A 180 -10.51 5.02 23.96
N LEU A 181 -11.19 5.83 24.78
CA LEU A 181 -11.99 5.38 25.93
C LEU A 181 -13.51 5.50 25.71
N PHE A 182 -13.96 6.26 24.71
CA PHE A 182 -15.38 6.53 24.44
C PHE A 182 -15.94 5.82 23.18
N ASN A 183 -15.16 4.95 22.54
CA ASN A 183 -15.57 4.04 21.46
C ASN A 183 -15.10 2.63 21.77
#